data_AF-A0A7V9CL36-F1
#
_entry.id   AF-A0A7V9CL36-F1
#
_cell.length_a   1.000
_cell.length_b   1.000
_cell.length_c   1.000
_cell.angle_alpha   90.00
_cell.angle_beta   90.00
_cell.angle_gamma   90.00
#
_symmetry.space_group_name_H-M   'P 1'
#
loop_
_entity.id
_entity.type
_entity.pdbx_description
1 polymer ?
#
loop_
_entity_poly.entity_id
_entity_poly.type
_entity_poly.pdbx_seq_one_letter_code
_entity_poly.pdbx_strand_id
1 'polypeptide(L)'
;VPVHLLTREAFRLYARHLRDARSVLAVHVSNRYLDLEGIVVAAGTATGFTVVEVVGNTVDDTSELSTWMLLARDPAALAAYGAPSKASGVSPWTDASSNLLGVIRW
;
A
#
# COMPACT_ATOMS: atom_id res chain seq x y z
N VAL A 1 -12.36 -2.08 -0.51
CA VAL A 1 -11.24 -3.04 -0.28
C VAL A 1 -11.48 -3.78 1.04
N PRO A 2 -11.41 -5.12 1.07
CA PRO A 2 -11.52 -5.88 2.32
C PRO A 2 -10.34 -5.59 3.25
N VAL A 3 -10.63 -5.15 4.48
CA VAL A 3 -9.63 -4.77 5.51
C VAL A 3 -8.58 -5.85 5.78
N HIS A 4 -9.00 -7.11 5.83
CA HIS A 4 -8.13 -8.25 6.15
C HIS A 4 -7.04 -8.52 5.10
N LEU A 5 -7.12 -7.91 3.91
CA LEU A 5 -6.10 -8.03 2.87
C LEU A 5 -4.97 -7.00 3.03
N LEU A 6 -5.12 -6.02 3.93
CA LEU A 6 -4.18 -4.92 4.14
C LEU A 6 -3.47 -5.00 5.50
N THR A 7 -3.54 -6.16 6.17
CA THR A 7 -2.89 -6.37 7.47
C THR A 7 -1.42 -6.71 7.32
N ARG A 8 -0.63 -6.45 8.35
CA ARG A 8 0.78 -6.88 8.42
C ARG A 8 0.92 -8.39 8.13
N GLU A 9 0.02 -9.21 8.63
CA GLU A 9 0.00 -10.66 8.42
C GLU A 9 -0.27 -11.01 6.94
N ALA A 10 -1.20 -10.31 6.28
CA ALA A 10 -1.44 -10.44 4.85
C ALA A 10 -0.19 -10.06 4.04
N PHE A 11 0.48 -8.95 4.33
CA PHE A 11 1.73 -8.57 3.65
C PHE A 11 2.87 -9.58 3.90
N ARG A 12 2.97 -10.16 5.10
CA ARG A 12 3.89 -11.28 5.36
C ARG A 12 3.55 -12.51 4.51
N LEU A 13 2.27 -12.81 4.33
CA LEU A 13 1.82 -13.91 3.47
C LEU A 13 2.17 -13.64 2.01
N TYR A 14 1.91 -12.44 1.49
CA TYR A 14 2.26 -12.07 0.11
C TYR A 14 3.76 -12.19 -0.12
N ALA A 15 4.58 -11.72 0.82
CA ALA A 15 6.03 -11.80 0.71
C ALA A 15 6.57 -13.23 0.56
N ARG A 16 5.91 -14.25 1.14
CA ARG A 16 6.32 -15.66 0.99
C ARG A 16 6.06 -16.22 -0.42
N HIS A 17 5.20 -15.57 -1.19
CA HIS A 17 4.83 -15.99 -2.54
C HIS A 17 5.54 -15.18 -3.63
N LEU A 18 6.35 -14.18 -3.26
CA LEU A 18 7.20 -13.47 -4.20
C LEU A 18 8.45 -14.29 -4.49
N ARG A 19 8.86 -14.29 -5.76
CA ARG A 19 9.99 -15.10 -6.26
C ARG A 19 11.34 -14.60 -5.75
N ASP A 20 11.53 -13.28 -5.69
CA ASP A 20 12.79 -12.65 -5.33
C ASP A 20 12.57 -11.23 -4.76
N ALA A 21 13.67 -10.58 -4.35
CA ALA A 21 13.61 -9.25 -3.76
C ALA A 21 13.18 -8.14 -4.76
N ARG A 22 13.34 -8.37 -6.07
CA ARG A 22 12.95 -7.44 -7.13
C ARG A 22 11.48 -7.59 -7.56
N SER A 23 10.81 -8.65 -7.11
CA SER A 23 9.40 -8.88 -7.37
C SER A 23 8.56 -7.73 -6.78
N VAL A 24 7.68 -7.17 -7.60
CA VAL A 24 6.82 -6.04 -7.22
C VAL A 24 5.42 -6.54 -6.88
N LEU A 25 4.95 -6.18 -5.69
CA LEU A 25 3.55 -6.29 -5.31
C LEU A 25 2.87 -4.95 -5.60
N ALA A 26 1.80 -4.96 -6.40
CA ALA A 26 1.01 -3.78 -6.70
C ALA A 26 -0.35 -3.88 -5.98
N VAL A 27 -0.65 -2.90 -5.12
CA VAL A 27 -1.90 -2.84 -4.36
C VAL A 27 -2.68 -1.62 -4.79
N HIS A 28 -3.85 -1.84 -5.40
CA HIS A 28 -4.77 -0.76 -5.73
C HIS A 28 -5.56 -0.35 -4.49
N VAL A 29 -5.47 0.92 -4.11
CA VAL A 29 -6.06 1.44 -2.85
C VAL A 29 -7.06 2.56 -3.05
N SER A 30 -7.43 2.89 -4.31
CA SER A 30 -8.46 3.91 -4.56
C SER A 30 -9.73 3.64 -3.76
N ASN A 31 -10.03 4.59 -2.88
CA ASN A 31 -11.19 4.53 -2.04
C ASN A 31 -11.72 5.94 -1.79
N ARG A 32 -13.02 6.14 -2.06
CA ARG A 32 -13.68 7.42 -1.84
C ARG A 32 -13.83 7.77 -0.36
N TYR A 33 -13.80 6.78 0.52
CA TYR A 33 -14.17 6.94 1.93
C TYR A 33 -13.03 6.74 2.90
N LEU A 34 -11.93 6.11 2.48
CA LEU A 34 -10.84 5.70 3.36
C LEU A 34 -9.49 6.13 2.80
N ASP A 35 -8.62 6.66 3.67
CA ASP A 35 -7.21 6.91 3.43
C ASP A 35 -6.40 5.65 3.74
N LEU A 36 -6.22 4.80 2.72
CA LEU A 36 -5.62 3.48 2.85
C LEU A 36 -4.13 3.48 2.56
N GLU A 37 -3.61 4.54 1.96
CA GLU A 37 -2.23 4.76 1.58
C GLU A 37 -1.33 4.60 2.81
N GLY A 38 -1.65 5.30 3.90
CA GLY A 38 -0.91 5.20 5.17
C GLY A 38 -0.91 3.79 5.78
N ILE A 39 -2.01 3.05 5.66
CA ILE A 39 -2.11 1.66 6.13
C ILE A 39 -1.17 0.75 5.35
N VAL A 40 -1.14 0.89 4.02
CA VAL A 40 -0.27 0.08 3.17
C VAL A 40 1.20 0.42 3.39
N VAL A 41 1.55 1.70 3.55
CA VAL A 41 2.93 2.09 3.90
C VAL A 41 3.33 1.48 5.25
N ALA A 42 2.48 1.57 6.27
CA ALA A 42 2.76 1.00 7.58
C ALA A 42 2.91 -0.52 7.54
N ALA A 43 2.01 -1.23 6.87
CA ALA A 43 2.06 -2.70 6.78
C ALA A 43 3.23 -3.20 5.92
N GLY A 44 3.48 -2.55 4.78
CA GLY A 44 4.59 -2.86 3.89
C GLY A 44 5.95 -2.65 4.57
N THR A 45 6.16 -1.48 5.19
CA THR A 45 7.42 -1.19 5.90
C THR A 45 7.63 -2.13 7.09
N ALA A 46 6.58 -2.43 7.88
CA ALA A 46 6.63 -3.38 8.99
C ALA A 46 6.96 -4.83 8.55
N THR A 47 6.90 -5.13 7.26
CA THR A 47 7.20 -6.45 6.69
C THR A 47 8.45 -6.45 5.78
N GLY A 48 9.19 -5.34 5.77
CA GLY A 48 10.47 -5.20 5.09
C GLY A 48 10.34 -4.89 3.59
N PHE A 49 9.23 -4.29 3.18
CA PHE A 49 9.10 -3.68 1.86
C PHE A 49 9.46 -2.19 1.89
N THR A 50 10.05 -1.72 0.80
CA THR A 50 9.96 -0.32 0.39
C THR A 50 8.64 -0.12 -0.34
N VAL A 51 7.97 1.00 -0.09
CA VAL A 51 6.65 1.32 -0.67
C VAL A 51 6.76 2.62 -1.45
N VAL A 52 6.24 2.66 -2.67
CA VAL A 52 6.12 3.86 -3.51
C VAL A 52 4.66 4.03 -3.90
N GLU A 53 4.12 5.22 -3.68
CA GLU A 53 2.80 5.60 -4.15
C GLU A 53 2.87 6.07 -5.60
N VAL A 54 1.95 5.58 -6.43
CA VAL A 54 1.77 5.96 -7.82
C VAL A 54 0.31 6.34 -8.03
N VAL A 55 0.07 7.62 -8.29
CA VAL A 55 -1.26 8.13 -8.64
C VAL A 55 -1.38 8.11 -10.16
N GLY A 56 -2.34 7.34 -10.67
CA GLY A 56 -2.62 7.25 -12.09
C GLY A 56 -3.25 8.53 -12.62
N ASN A 57 -2.87 8.95 -13.83
CA ASN A 57 -3.50 10.08 -14.51
C ASN A 57 -4.86 9.66 -15.09
N THR A 58 -5.83 10.58 -15.08
CA THR A 58 -7.11 10.39 -15.77
C THR A 58 -6.91 10.49 -17.29
N VAL A 59 -7.64 9.66 -18.05
CA VAL A 59 -7.65 9.71 -19.53
C VAL A 59 -8.73 10.67 -20.04
N ASP A 60 -9.74 10.95 -19.22
CA ASP A 60 -10.83 11.89 -19.47
C ASP A 60 -11.38 12.49 -18.16
N ASP A 61 -12.21 13.54 -18.26
CA ASP A 61 -12.84 14.24 -17.13
C ASP A 61 -13.90 13.39 -16.38
N THR A 62 -14.17 12.16 -16.84
CA THR A 62 -15.16 11.26 -16.23
C THR A 62 -14.53 10.13 -15.42
N SER A 63 -13.21 10.00 -15.47
CA SER A 63 -12.45 8.93 -14.81
C SER A 63 -12.02 9.34 -13.40
N GLU A 64 -12.19 8.46 -12.42
CA GLU A 64 -11.67 8.66 -11.06
C GLU A 64 -10.18 8.29 -10.99
N LEU A 65 -9.38 9.07 -10.25
CA LEU A 65 -7.95 8.81 -10.09
C LEU A 65 -7.72 7.46 -9.42
N SER A 66 -6.80 6.68 -9.98
CA SER A 66 -6.38 5.39 -9.43
C SER A 66 -5.14 5.55 -8.57
N THR A 67 -5.20 5.25 -7.28
CA THR A 67 -4.04 5.25 -6.38
C THR A 67 -3.52 3.83 -6.24
N TRP A 68 -2.26 3.62 -6.61
CA TRP A 68 -1.54 2.37 -6.50
C TRP A 68 -0.39 2.49 -5.51
N MET A 69 -0.21 1.46 -4.69
CA MET A 69 0.95 1.30 -3.82
C MET A 69 1.80 0.17 -4.38
N LEU A 70 3.02 0.48 -4.81
CA LEU A 70 4.00 -0.49 -5.28
C LEU A 70 4.96 -0.84 -4.16
N LEU A 71 5.17 -2.14 -3.93
CA LEU A 71 6.01 -2.66 -2.86
C LEU A 71 7.05 -3.63 -3.41
N ALA A 72 8.31 -3.44 -3.03
CA ALA A 72 9.41 -4.36 -3.33
C ALA A 72 10.42 -4.41 -2.17
N ARG A 73 11.16 -5.51 -2.04
CA ARG A 73 12.21 -5.62 -1.02
C ARG A 73 13.51 -4.95 -1.45
N ASP A 74 13.79 -4.96 -2.75
CA ASP A 74 14.87 -4.20 -3.39
C ASP A 74 14.32 -2.83 -3.83
N PRO A 75 14.71 -1.71 -3.19
CA PRO A 75 14.26 -0.37 -3.57
C PRO A 75 14.61 -0.01 -5.02
N ALA A 76 15.67 -0.61 -5.58
CA ALA A 76 16.07 -0.35 -6.96
C ALA A 76 14.99 -0.80 -7.97
N ALA A 77 14.16 -1.78 -7.61
CA ALA A 77 13.04 -2.22 -8.43
C ALA A 77 11.93 -1.14 -8.56
N LEU A 78 11.90 -0.18 -7.63
CA LEU A 78 10.88 0.88 -7.59
C LEU A 78 11.39 2.25 -8.06
N ALA A 79 12.70 2.39 -8.33
CA ALA A 79 13.35 3.68 -8.56
C ALA A 79 12.74 4.50 -9.71
N ALA A 80 12.17 3.83 -10.72
CA ALA A 80 11.54 4.50 -11.86
C ALA A 80 10.12 5.05 -11.57
N TYR A 81 9.50 4.64 -10.47
CA TYR A 81 8.09 4.94 -10.18
C TYR A 81 7.91 6.10 -9.20
N GLY A 82 8.94 6.43 -8.41
CA GLY A 82 8.87 7.53 -7.45
C GLY A 82 9.78 7.35 -6.24
N ALA A 83 9.67 8.29 -5.30
CA ALA A 83 10.40 8.22 -4.04
C ALA A 83 9.65 7.31 -3.04
N PRO A 84 10.38 6.61 -2.14
CA PRO A 84 9.76 5.83 -1.08
C PRO A 84 8.84 6.67 -0.18
N SER A 85 7.62 6.20 0.01
CA SER A 85 6.66 6.76 0.95
C SER A 85 7.09 6.48 2.40
N LYS A 86 6.89 7.45 3.29
CA LYS A 86 7.23 7.32 4.72
C LYS A 86 5.96 7.10 5.53
N ALA A 87 5.99 6.15 6.46
CA ALA A 87 4.87 5.95 7.38
C ALA A 87 4.71 7.17 8.31
N SER A 88 3.52 7.75 8.37
CA SER A 88 3.22 8.93 9.18
C SER A 88 2.32 8.57 10.36
N GLY A 89 2.90 8.12 11.48
CA GLY A 89 2.19 7.96 12.76
C GLY A 89 1.07 6.90 12.81
N VAL A 90 0.76 6.24 11.69
CA VAL A 90 -0.25 5.18 11.59
C VAL A 90 0.39 3.83 11.90
N SER A 91 -0.20 3.10 12.85
CA SER A 91 0.20 1.71 13.11
C SER A 91 -0.41 0.78 12.07
N PRO A 92 0.33 -0.25 11.60
CA PRO A 92 -0.20 -1.20 10.65
C PRO A 92 -1.40 -1.94 11.26
N TRP A 93 -2.44 -2.16 10.45
CA TRP A 93 -3.50 -3.08 10.84
C TRP A 93 -2.96 -4.50 11.01
N THR A 94 -3.63 -5.24 11.88
CA THR A 94 -3.36 -6.66 12.12
C THR A 94 -4.66 -7.45 11.94
N ASP A 95 -4.55 -8.77 11.79
CA ASP A 95 -5.72 -9.64 11.70
C ASP A 95 -6.62 -9.55 12.96
N ALA A 96 -6.06 -9.17 14.11
CA ALA A 96 -6.79 -9.00 15.36
C ALA A 96 -7.39 -7.59 15.55
N SER A 97 -6.90 -6.58 14.81
CA SER A 97 -7.32 -5.19 15.01
C SER A 97 -7.16 -4.34 13.75
N SER A 98 -8.24 -3.66 13.35
CA SER A 98 -8.23 -2.65 12.28
C SER A 98 -9.05 -1.43 12.69
N ASN A 99 -8.39 -0.29 12.94
CA ASN A 99 -9.07 0.96 13.28
C ASN A 99 -9.53 1.69 12.02
N LEU A 100 -10.76 1.38 11.56
CA LEU A 100 -11.37 2.02 10.40
C LEU A 100 -11.65 3.51 10.60
N LEU A 101 -12.06 3.92 11.81
CA LEU A 101 -12.40 5.31 12.10
C LEU A 101 -11.19 6.23 11.97
N GLY A 102 -9.99 5.72 12.27
CA GLY A 102 -8.74 6.47 12.15
C GLY A 102 -8.31 6.79 10.71
N VAL A 103 -8.99 6.22 9.70
CA VAL A 103 -8.65 6.42 8.29
C VAL A 103 -9.83 6.89 7.45
N ILE A 104 -10.91 7.38 8.06
CA ILE A 104 -12.04 7.96 7.33
C ILE A 104 -11.63 9.28 6.66
N ARG A 105 -12.04 9.45 5.40
CA ARG A 105 -11.99 10.74 4.68
C ARG A 105 -13.29 11.50 4.96
N TRP A 106 -13.17 12.77 5.36
CA TRP A 106 -14.29 13.68 5.63
C TRP A 106 -14.55 14.60 4.45
#